data_AF-A0A2W0BHI9-F1
#
_entry.id   AF-A0A2W0BHI9-F1
#
_cell.length_a   1.000
_cell.length_b   1.000
_cell.length_c   1.000
_cell.angle_alpha   90.00
_cell.angle_beta   90.00
_cell.angle_gamma   90.00
#
_symmetry.space_group_name_H-M   'P 1'
#
loop_
_entity.id
_entity.type
_entity.pdbx_description
1 polymer ?
#
loop_
_entity_poly.entity_id
_entity_poly.type
_entity_poly.pdbx_seq_one_letter_code
_entity_poly.pdbx_strand_id
1 'polypeptide(L)'
;MRTRSGASVPNTQPFIPLDQSQSNTHEEEVSFDTLLKAALRHRPDRIILGEVRGMEARTLVDAMNTGHDGTLTTIHASGAEGGLRRLAALASRASAQMNLRDAEAEVRHSIDVVLQMGRSAGRRLVIDCRSRDAANRSTAVRI
;
A
#
# COMPACT_ATOMS: atom_id res chain seq x y z
N MET A 1 19.61 20.44 33.90
CA MET A 1 20.11 20.29 32.52
C MET A 1 20.70 18.89 32.37
N ARG A 2 19.91 17.91 31.90
CA ARG A 2 20.35 16.52 31.66
C ARG A 2 20.12 16.21 30.18
N THR A 3 21.20 15.98 29.44
CA THR A 3 21.20 15.56 28.04
C THR A 3 20.77 14.10 27.96
N ARG A 4 19.61 13.81 27.36
CA ARG A 4 19.22 12.43 27.04
C ARG A 4 20.02 11.95 25.82
N SER A 5 21.02 11.12 26.14
CA SER A 5 21.70 10.15 25.30
C SER A 5 20.76 9.51 24.26
N GLY A 6 21.22 9.47 23.01
CA GLY A 6 20.55 8.82 21.89
C GLY A 6 20.32 7.33 22.17
N ALA A 7 19.06 6.91 22.11
CA ALA A 7 18.71 5.50 22.04
C ALA A 7 19.05 5.02 20.62
N SER A 8 19.99 4.08 20.51
CA SER A 8 20.24 3.33 19.29
C SER A 8 18.96 2.58 18.93
N VAL A 9 18.33 2.94 17.81
CA VAL A 9 17.26 2.14 17.22
C VAL A 9 17.87 0.74 16.98
N PRO A 10 17.34 -0.33 17.58
CA PRO A 10 17.91 -1.65 17.36
C PRO A 10 17.91 -1.95 15.87
N ASN A 11 19.05 -2.41 15.36
CA ASN A 11 19.20 -2.89 13.99
C ASN A 11 18.46 -4.23 13.87
N THR A 12 17.14 -4.18 13.83
CA THR A 12 16.34 -5.30 13.35
C THR A 12 16.61 -5.37 11.85
N GLN A 13 17.42 -6.33 11.44
CA GLN A 13 17.46 -6.72 10.03
C GLN A 13 16.00 -6.89 9.58
N PRO A 14 15.58 -6.25 8.47
CA PRO A 14 14.23 -6.46 7.98
C PRO A 14 14.08 -7.96 7.75
N PHE A 15 13.23 -8.61 8.53
CA PHE A 15 12.80 -9.95 8.22
C PHE A 15 11.93 -9.78 6.97
N ILE A 16 12.55 -9.99 5.80
CA ILE A 16 11.87 -10.05 4.52
C ILE A 16 11.51 -11.52 4.33
N PRO A 17 10.35 -12.02 4.79
CA PRO A 17 9.86 -13.29 4.30
C PRO A 17 9.67 -13.10 2.81
N LEU A 18 10.54 -13.75 2.04
CA LEU A 18 10.42 -13.82 0.60
C LEU A 18 9.26 -14.77 0.30
N ASP A 19 8.03 -14.27 0.39
CA ASP A 19 6.85 -15.08 0.11
C ASP A 19 6.45 -14.93 -1.36
N GLN A 20 6.73 -16.00 -2.09
CA GLN A 20 6.20 -16.43 -3.39
C GLN A 20 6.26 -15.43 -4.56
N SER A 21 7.07 -15.79 -5.55
CA SER A 21 6.96 -15.32 -6.93
C SER A 21 5.91 -16.14 -7.65
N GLN A 22 5.05 -15.52 -8.48
CA GLN A 22 4.33 -16.23 -9.55
C GLN A 22 5.33 -16.69 -10.63
N SER A 23 6.25 -17.57 -10.27
CA SER A 23 6.91 -18.42 -11.23
C SER A 23 5.91 -19.52 -11.58
N ASN A 24 5.68 -19.77 -12.87
CA ASN A 24 4.81 -20.85 -13.41
C ASN A 24 5.34 -22.27 -13.08
N THR A 25 5.93 -22.46 -11.92
CA THR A 25 6.64 -23.66 -11.45
C THR A 25 5.79 -24.47 -10.48
N HIS A 26 4.60 -23.99 -10.12
CA HIS A 26 3.66 -24.67 -9.23
C HIS A 26 2.37 -25.04 -9.98
N GLU A 27 1.81 -26.21 -9.66
CA GLU A 27 0.64 -26.81 -10.29
C GLU A 27 -0.69 -26.11 -9.91
N GLU A 28 -0.67 -25.24 -8.89
CA GLU A 28 -1.85 -24.53 -8.38
C GLU A 28 -1.73 -23.01 -8.59
N GLU A 29 -2.83 -22.40 -9.03
CA GLU A 29 -2.92 -20.95 -9.25
C GLU A 29 -3.03 -20.20 -7.91
N VAL A 30 -1.90 -19.65 -7.44
CA VAL A 30 -1.86 -18.82 -6.23
C VAL A 30 -2.08 -17.35 -6.59
N SER A 31 -3.15 -16.76 -6.03
CA SER A 31 -3.50 -15.35 -6.25
C SER A 31 -2.76 -14.40 -5.30
N PHE A 32 -2.59 -13.13 -5.71
CA PHE A 32 -2.04 -12.09 -4.83
C PHE A 32 -2.88 -11.88 -3.56
N ASP A 33 -4.19 -12.08 -3.63
CA ASP A 33 -5.07 -12.01 -2.47
C ASP A 33 -4.76 -13.12 -1.46
N THR A 34 -4.50 -14.34 -1.96
CA THR A 34 -4.09 -15.49 -1.13
C THR A 34 -2.74 -15.21 -0.45
N LEU A 35 -1.76 -14.72 -1.20
CA LEU A 35 -0.44 -14.37 -0.66
C LEU A 35 -0.52 -13.25 0.38
N LEU A 36 -1.31 -12.21 0.10
CA LEU A 36 -1.50 -11.11 1.04
C LEU A 36 -2.15 -11.59 2.35
N LYS A 37 -3.18 -12.43 2.27
CA LYS A 37 -3.81 -13.04 3.45
C LYS A 37 -2.84 -13.91 4.25
N ALA A 38 -1.97 -14.66 3.57
CA ALA A 38 -0.92 -15.45 4.21
C ALA A 38 0.09 -14.54 4.93
N ALA A 39 0.57 -13.50 4.25
CA ALA A 39 1.51 -12.52 4.78
C ALA A 39 1.01 -11.88 6.09
N LEU A 40 -0.29 -11.56 6.20
CA LEU A 40 -0.89 -10.99 7.42
C LEU A 40 -0.75 -11.90 8.65
N ARG A 41 -0.58 -13.22 8.47
CA ARG A 41 -0.36 -14.17 9.58
C ARG A 41 1.08 -14.15 10.11
N HIS A 42 2.00 -13.53 9.38
CA HIS A 42 3.41 -13.42 9.77
C HIS A 42 3.72 -12.18 10.62
N ARG A 43 2.69 -11.40 11.04
CA ARG A 43 2.84 -10.12 11.75
C ARG A 43 3.82 -9.19 11.02
N PRO A 44 3.57 -8.87 9.75
CA PRO A 44 4.50 -8.06 8.99
C PRO A 44 4.53 -6.63 9.54
N ASP A 45 5.73 -6.10 9.79
CA ASP A 45 5.89 -4.66 10.06
C ASP A 45 5.54 -3.82 8.83
N ARG A 46 5.69 -4.41 7.62
CA ARG A 46 5.56 -3.78 6.30
C ARG A 46 4.98 -4.74 5.28
N ILE A 47 4.13 -4.21 4.42
CA ILE A 47 3.58 -4.93 3.28
C ILE A 47 3.95 -4.14 2.02
N ILE A 48 4.73 -4.75 1.14
CA ILE A 48 5.01 -4.18 -0.17
C ILE A 48 4.31 -5.07 -1.20
N LEU A 49 3.18 -4.59 -1.70
CA LEU A 49 2.47 -5.26 -2.79
C LEU A 49 2.90 -4.61 -4.10
N GLY A 50 3.43 -5.38 -5.04
CA GLY A 50 4.00 -4.82 -6.27
C GLY A 50 3.00 -3.97 -7.05
N GLU A 51 1.85 -4.55 -7.41
CA GLU A 51 0.80 -3.90 -8.16
C GLU A 51 -0.57 -4.44 -7.74
N VAL A 52 -1.57 -3.55 -7.64
CA VAL A 52 -2.98 -3.92 -7.44
C VAL A 52 -3.75 -3.86 -8.77
N ARG A 53 -4.33 -4.99 -9.16
CA ARG A 53 -5.05 -5.24 -10.41
C ARG A 53 -6.48 -5.76 -10.18
N GLY A 54 -6.75 -6.42 -9.07
CA GLY A 54 -7.98 -7.19 -8.85
C GLY A 54 -8.49 -7.20 -7.40
N MET A 55 -8.86 -8.39 -6.93
CA MET A 55 -9.55 -8.61 -5.65
C MET A 55 -8.70 -8.33 -4.42
N GLU A 56 -7.38 -8.43 -4.56
CA GLU A 56 -6.40 -8.10 -3.51
C GLU A 56 -6.52 -6.66 -3.01
N ALA A 57 -7.16 -5.78 -3.78
CA ALA A 57 -7.44 -4.41 -3.38
C ALA A 57 -8.23 -4.32 -2.07
N ARG A 58 -9.23 -5.19 -1.85
CA ARG A 58 -10.03 -5.15 -0.62
C ARG A 58 -9.20 -5.56 0.58
N THR A 59 -8.51 -6.70 0.46
CA THR A 59 -7.60 -7.20 1.50
C THR A 59 -6.50 -6.19 1.82
N LEU A 60 -5.99 -5.46 0.82
CA LEU A 60 -4.99 -4.42 1.04
C LEU A 60 -5.55 -3.24 1.84
N VAL A 61 -6.76 -2.75 1.52
CA VAL A 61 -7.41 -1.68 2.27
C VAL A 61 -7.74 -2.13 3.70
N ASP A 62 -8.22 -3.37 3.87
CA ASP A 62 -8.44 -3.96 5.19
C ASP A 62 -7.14 -4.07 6.00
N ALA A 63 -6.03 -4.46 5.36
CA ALA A 63 -4.72 -4.52 6.00
C ALA A 63 -4.27 -3.14 6.51
N MET A 64 -4.43 -2.08 5.69
CA MET A 64 -4.12 -0.71 6.09
C MET A 64 -4.94 -0.27 7.31
N ASN A 65 -6.22 -0.64 7.36
CA ASN A 65 -7.11 -0.27 8.47
C ASN A 65 -6.90 -1.08 9.76
N THR A 66 -6.20 -2.21 9.70
CA THR A 66 -6.01 -3.13 10.83
C THR A 66 -4.61 -3.08 11.46
N GLY A 67 -3.87 -1.99 11.20
CA GLY A 67 -2.58 -1.71 11.84
C GLY A 67 -1.35 -2.08 11.01
N HIS A 68 -1.50 -2.26 9.69
CA HIS A 68 -0.39 -2.43 8.76
C HIS A 68 -0.09 -1.11 8.01
N ASP A 69 0.09 -0.02 8.76
CA ASP A 69 0.30 1.35 8.26
C ASP A 69 1.50 1.48 7.32
N GLY A 70 2.42 0.51 7.38
CA GLY A 70 3.60 0.48 6.54
C GLY A 70 3.42 -0.13 5.16
N THR A 71 2.21 -0.06 4.60
CA THR A 71 1.85 -0.66 3.32
C THR A 71 2.24 0.23 2.14
N LEU A 72 2.82 -0.36 1.09
CA LEU A 72 3.17 0.29 -0.16
C LEU A 72 2.63 -0.52 -1.33
N THR A 73 2.04 0.14 -2.31
CA THR A 73 1.64 -0.50 -3.57
C THR A 73 1.72 0.43 -4.77
N THR A 74 1.72 -0.15 -5.96
CA THR A 74 1.48 0.59 -7.20
C THR A 74 0.11 0.26 -7.80
N ILE A 75 -0.43 1.20 -8.59
CA ILE A 75 -1.66 1.01 -9.34
C ILE A 75 -1.61 1.86 -10.61
N HIS A 76 -2.09 1.31 -11.72
CA HIS A 76 -2.20 2.07 -12.97
C HIS A 76 -3.37 3.04 -12.93
N ALA A 77 -3.09 4.34 -13.06
CA ALA A 77 -4.11 5.38 -13.17
C ALA A 77 -3.60 6.59 -13.98
N SER A 78 -4.54 7.37 -14.50
CA SER A 78 -4.27 8.61 -15.25
C SER A 78 -4.00 9.84 -14.37
N GLY A 79 -4.01 9.67 -13.04
CA GLY A 79 -3.91 10.76 -12.07
C GLY A 79 -3.75 10.22 -10.65
N ALA A 80 -3.20 11.02 -9.72
CA ALA A 80 -3.18 10.65 -8.29
C ALA A 80 -4.59 10.42 -7.74
N GLU A 81 -5.52 11.35 -8.03
CA GLU A 81 -6.93 11.23 -7.68
C GLU A 81 -7.60 10.03 -8.40
N GLY A 82 -7.25 9.81 -9.67
CA GLY A 82 -7.71 8.64 -10.41
C GLY A 82 -7.24 7.32 -9.80
N GLY A 83 -6.06 7.30 -9.18
CA GLY A 83 -5.52 6.15 -8.45
C GLY A 83 -6.37 5.80 -7.24
N LEU A 84 -6.74 6.79 -6.42
CA LEU A 84 -7.62 6.59 -5.27
C LEU A 84 -8.99 6.04 -5.69
N ARG A 85 -9.61 6.63 -6.71
CA ARG A 85 -10.91 6.17 -7.23
C ARG A 85 -10.82 4.76 -7.82
N ARG A 86 -9.73 4.43 -8.50
CA ARG A 86 -9.52 3.10 -9.05
C ARG A 86 -9.34 2.05 -7.94
N LEU A 87 -8.58 2.37 -6.89
CA LEU A 87 -8.41 1.49 -5.74
C LEU A 87 -9.76 1.24 -5.06
N ALA A 88 -10.55 2.30 -4.83
CA ALA A 88 -11.90 2.18 -4.28
C ALA A 88 -12.83 1.32 -5.17
N ALA A 89 -12.76 1.49 -6.49
CA ALA A 89 -13.55 0.69 -7.43
C ALA A 89 -13.13 -0.79 -7.46
N LEU A 90 -11.86 -1.11 -7.21
CA LEU A 90 -11.40 -2.49 -7.08
C LEU A 90 -11.85 -3.09 -5.74
N ALA A 91 -11.68 -2.35 -4.64
CA ALA A 91 -12.09 -2.78 -3.31
C ALA A 91 -13.61 -3.00 -3.19
N SER A 92 -14.42 -2.09 -3.76
CA SER A 92 -15.89 -2.23 -3.79
C SER A 92 -16.34 -3.44 -4.60
N ARG A 93 -15.70 -3.72 -5.75
CA ARG A 93 -16.04 -4.92 -6.55
C ARG A 93 -15.71 -6.24 -5.83
N ALA A 94 -14.72 -6.22 -4.95
CA ALA A 94 -14.33 -7.37 -4.15
C ALA A 94 -15.19 -7.55 -2.87
N SER A 95 -16.10 -6.62 -2.56
CA SER A 95 -17.01 -6.70 -1.41
C SER A 95 -18.47 -6.44 -1.82
N ALA A 96 -19.31 -7.47 -1.80
CA ALA A 96 -20.71 -7.40 -2.25
C ALA A 96 -21.58 -6.41 -1.46
N GLN A 97 -21.16 -6.04 -0.25
CA GLN A 97 -21.90 -5.17 0.67
C GLN A 97 -21.43 -3.70 0.62
N MET A 98 -20.35 -3.41 -0.10
CA MET A 98 -19.73 -2.10 -0.10
C MET A 98 -20.05 -1.31 -1.36
N ASN A 99 -20.74 -0.18 -1.20
CA ASN A 99 -20.93 0.74 -2.31
C ASN A 99 -19.65 1.54 -2.59
N LEU A 100 -19.56 2.12 -3.80
CA LEU A 100 -18.37 2.85 -4.24
C LEU A 100 -18.09 4.11 -3.39
N ARG A 101 -19.11 4.79 -2.87
CA ARG A 101 -18.92 6.01 -2.07
C ARG A 101 -18.24 5.69 -0.74
N ASP A 102 -18.68 4.62 -0.08
CA ASP A 102 -18.10 4.18 1.17
C ASP A 102 -16.66 3.70 0.95
N ALA A 103 -16.41 2.96 -0.14
CA ALA A 103 -15.05 2.57 -0.53
C ALA A 103 -14.15 3.77 -0.83
N GLU A 104 -14.66 4.82 -1.50
CA GLU A 104 -13.91 6.05 -1.75
C GLU A 104 -13.56 6.77 -0.43
N ALA A 105 -14.49 6.83 0.52
CA ALA A 105 -14.25 7.43 1.82
C ALA A 105 -13.21 6.63 2.64
N GLU A 106 -13.34 5.31 2.66
CA GLU A 106 -12.40 4.41 3.36
C GLU A 106 -11.00 4.50 2.76
N VAL A 107 -10.86 4.44 1.44
CA VAL A 107 -9.55 4.55 0.76
C VAL A 107 -8.90 5.90 1.03
N ARG A 108 -9.65 7.02 0.98
CA ARG A 108 -9.11 8.34 1.33
C ARG A 108 -8.66 8.42 2.77
N HIS A 109 -9.33 7.71 3.68
CA HIS A 109 -8.92 7.64 5.07
C HIS A 109 -7.68 6.77 5.25
N SER A 110 -7.55 5.67 4.50
CA SER A 110 -6.48 4.68 4.67
C SER A 110 -5.14 5.09 4.05
N ILE A 111 -5.17 5.96 3.04
CA ILE A 111 -3.97 6.33 2.24
C ILE A 111 -3.39 7.66 2.71
N ASP A 112 -2.12 7.63 3.14
CA ASP A 112 -1.41 8.84 3.56
C ASP A 112 -0.86 9.66 2.40
N VAL A 113 -0.26 9.00 1.40
CA VAL A 113 0.42 9.66 0.28
C VAL A 113 0.13 8.92 -1.03
N VAL A 114 -0.13 9.68 -2.09
CA VAL A 114 -0.22 9.17 -3.47
C VAL A 114 0.77 9.93 -4.33
N LEU A 115 1.70 9.21 -4.95
CA LEU A 115 2.66 9.75 -5.90
C LEU A 115 2.26 9.31 -7.30
N GLN A 116 1.97 10.28 -8.17
CA GLN A 116 1.80 10.01 -9.58
C GLN A 116 3.15 10.07 -10.28
N MET A 117 3.55 8.95 -10.87
CA MET A 117 4.76 8.88 -11.69
C MET A 117 4.43 9.27 -13.14
N GLY A 118 5.28 10.11 -13.71
CA GLY A 118 5.23 10.52 -15.11
C GLY A 118 6.60 10.47 -15.78
N ARG A 119 6.62 10.75 -17.08
CA ARG A 119 7.86 10.89 -17.85
C ARG A 119 7.93 12.29 -18.47
N SER A 120 9.08 12.93 -18.35
CA SER A 120 9.38 14.20 -19.03
C SER A 120 10.84 14.15 -19.49
N ALA A 121 11.08 14.54 -20.75
CA ALA A 121 12.41 14.51 -21.37
C ALA A 121 13.17 13.18 -21.15
N GLY A 122 12.47 12.04 -21.30
CA GLY A 122 13.05 10.70 -21.12
C GLY A 122 13.31 10.26 -19.67
N ARG A 123 13.11 11.12 -18.68
CA ARG A 123 13.31 10.83 -17.25
C ARG A 123 12.00 10.50 -16.56
N ARG A 124 12.03 9.61 -15.57
CA ARG A 124 10.90 9.38 -14.65
C ARG A 124 10.94 10.42 -13.54
N LEU A 125 9.79 11.01 -13.24
CA LEU A 125 9.62 11.97 -12.15
C LEU A 125 8.25 11.81 -11.50
N VAL A 126 8.11 12.32 -10.29
CA VAL A 126 6.81 12.55 -9.66
C VAL A 126 6.18 13.78 -10.33
N ILE A 127 4.99 13.62 -10.91
CA ILE A 127 4.26 14.68 -11.61
C ILE A 127 3.07 15.22 -10.81
N ASP A 128 2.56 14.46 -9.85
CA ASP A 128 1.57 14.90 -8.86
C ASP A 128 1.84 14.19 -7.53
N CYS A 129 1.56 14.87 -6.43
CA CYS A 129 1.69 14.35 -5.07
C CYS A 129 0.47 14.78 -4.26
N ARG A 130 -0.24 13.82 -3.69
CA ARG A 130 -1.35 14.06 -2.78
C ARG A 130 -0.97 13.50 -1.41
N SER A 131 -1.25 14.25 -0.36
CA SER A 131 -1.10 13.78 1.01
C SER A 131 -2.38 14.05 1.79
N ARG A 132 -2.78 13.09 2.63
CA ARG A 132 -3.94 13.23 3.53
C ARG A 132 -3.75 14.36 4.54
N ASP A 133 -2.51 14.56 5.00
CA ASP A 133 -2.20 15.48 6.08
C ASP A 133 -1.08 16.46 5.67
N ALA A 134 -1.47 17.63 5.16
CA ALA A 134 -0.52 18.72 4.88
C ALA A 134 -0.04 19.44 6.16
N ALA A 135 -0.62 19.13 7.32
CA ALA A 135 -0.36 19.82 8.59
C ALA A 135 0.52 19.02 9.57
N ASN A 136 0.60 17.70 9.45
CA ASN A 136 1.38 16.86 10.36
C ASN A 136 2.73 16.45 9.77
N ARG A 137 3.80 17.15 10.16
CA ARG A 137 5.19 16.97 9.68
C ARG A 137 5.87 15.67 10.14
N SER A 138 5.12 14.63 10.50
CA SER A 138 5.66 13.31 10.89
C SER A 138 5.30 12.17 9.94
N THR A 139 4.64 12.44 8.81
CA THR A 139 4.34 11.40 7.81
C THR A 139 5.60 11.15 6.98
N ALA A 140 6.37 10.14 7.39
CA ALA A 140 7.48 9.63 6.61
C ALA A 140 6.96 9.17 5.24
N VAL A 141 7.38 9.84 4.16
CA VAL A 141 7.35 9.26 2.81
C VAL A 141 8.28 8.06 2.86
N ARG A 142 7.70 6.88 3.03
CA ARG A 142 8.44 5.63 3.07
C ARG A 142 8.47 5.09 1.64
N ILE A 143 9.64 5.28 1.02
CA ILE A 143 10.02 4.73 -0.29
C ILE A 143 10.17 3.22 -0.16
#